data_AF-A0A9D6YUC7-F1
#
_entry.id   AF-A0A9D6YUC7-F1
#
_cell.length_a   1.000
_cell.length_b   1.000
_cell.length_c   1.000
_cell.angle_alpha   90.00
_cell.angle_beta   90.00
_cell.angle_gamma   90.00
#
_symmetry.space_group_name_H-M   'P 1'
#
loop_
_entity.id
_entity.type
_entity.pdbx_description
1 polymer ?
#
loop_
_entity_poly.entity_id
_entity_poly.type
_entity_poly.pdbx_seq_one_letter_code
_entity_poly.pdbx_strand_id
1 'polypeptide(L)' 'GADAALLENVRSRHLIALGADSWLALGLRPRPGSIVLVHPNGNEPIGIKLFLRLMQTGVMPLPLRPINEAP' A
#
# COMPACT_ATOMS: atom_id res chain seq x y z
N GLY A 1 -18.81 16.87 -1.42
CA GLY A 1 -19.33 15.56 -0.99
C GLY A 1 -18.69 15.14 0.31
N ALA A 2 -19.18 14.08 0.95
CA ALA A 2 -18.67 13.58 2.23
C ALA A 2 -17.14 13.35 2.23
N ASP A 3 -16.57 12.91 1.10
CA ASP A 3 -15.13 12.68 0.92
C ASP A 3 -14.28 13.95 1.08
N ALA A 4 -14.78 15.09 0.60
CA ALA A 4 -14.06 16.37 0.71
C ALA A 4 -13.99 16.86 2.16
N ALA A 5 -15.09 16.71 2.91
CA ALA A 5 -15.13 17.08 4.32
C ALA A 5 -14.23 16.17 5.17
N LEU A 6 -14.14 14.88 4.84
CA LEU A 6 -13.23 13.94 5.49
C LEU A 6 -11.76 14.31 5.21
N LEU A 7 -11.41 14.59 3.95
CA LEU A 7 -10.06 15.02 3.58
C LEU A 7 -9.67 16.34 4.26
N GLU A 8 -10.61 17.27 4.41
CA GLU A 8 -10.36 18.53 5.11
C GLU A 8 -10.07 18.30 6.61
N ASN A 9 -10.79 17.37 7.25
CA ASN A 9 -10.52 16.97 8.63
C ASN A 9 -9.17 16.26 8.80
N VAL A 10 -8.72 15.51 7.79
CA VAL A 10 -7.39 14.88 7.81
C VAL A 10 -6.31 15.98 7.73
N ARG A 11 -6.47 16.93 6.81
CA ARG A 11 -5.52 18.04 6.62
C ARG A 11 -5.43 18.95 7.85
N SER A 12 -6.56 19.28 8.48
CA SER A 12 -6.60 20.15 9.67
C SER A 12 -5.87 19.57 10.88
N ARG A 13 -5.56 18.26 10.86
CA ARG A 13 -4.80 17.54 11.90
C ARG A 13 -3.33 17.34 11.52
N HIS A 14 -2.85 18.00 10.46
CA HIS A 14 -1.50 17.84 9.91
C HIS A 14 -1.19 16.41 9.45
N LEU A 15 -2.21 15.65 9.04
CA LEU A 15 -2.07 14.31 8.50
C LEU A 15 -2.08 14.34 6.97
N ILE A 16 -1.34 13.41 6.36
CA ILE A 16 -1.32 13.20 4.91
C ILE A 16 -2.13 11.93 4.61
N ALA A 17 -3.16 12.06 3.77
CA ALA A 17 -3.89 10.91 3.26
C ALA A 17 -3.07 10.22 2.17
N LEU A 18 -2.83 8.92 2.32
CA LEU A 18 -2.18 8.07 1.31
C LEU A 18 -3.19 7.09 0.74
N GLY A 19 -3.33 7.08 -0.58
CA GLY A 19 -4.10 6.07 -1.31
C GLY A 19 -3.23 4.90 -1.71
N ALA A 20 -3.80 3.71 -1.77
CA ALA A 20 -3.15 2.53 -2.36
C ALA A 20 -3.67 2.32 -3.79
N ASP A 21 -2.76 2.10 -4.74
CA ASP A 21 -3.07 1.92 -6.16
C ASP A 21 -2.84 0.48 -6.65
N SER A 22 -2.47 -0.44 -5.74
CA SER A 22 -2.08 -1.81 -6.06
C SER A 22 -2.68 -2.83 -5.09
N TRP A 23 -3.96 -3.17 -5.31
CA TRP A 23 -4.62 -4.28 -4.62
C TRP A 23 -4.32 -5.61 -5.33
N LEU A 24 -3.40 -6.37 -4.76
CA LEU A 24 -2.85 -7.59 -5.37
C LEU A 24 -3.91 -8.66 -5.66
N ALA A 25 -4.86 -8.89 -4.74
CA ALA A 25 -5.91 -9.89 -4.94
C ALA A 25 -6.86 -9.56 -6.11
N LEU A 26 -6.97 -8.29 -6.51
CA LEU A 26 -7.75 -7.85 -7.67
C LEU A 26 -6.94 -7.83 -8.98
N GLY A 27 -5.70 -8.31 -8.97
CA GLY A 27 -4.84 -8.40 -10.15
C GLY A 27 -4.15 -7.09 -10.52
N LEU A 28 -4.25 -6.04 -9.69
CA LEU A 28 -3.52 -4.79 -9.88
C LEU A 28 -2.02 -5.02 -9.61
N ARG A 29 -1.17 -4.64 -10.58
CA ARG A 29 0.28 -4.87 -10.51
C ARG A 29 1.01 -3.62 -9.99
N PRO A 30 1.90 -3.76 -8.99
CA PRO A 30 2.75 -2.67 -8.55
C PRO A 30 3.68 -2.18 -9.66
N ARG A 31 3.93 -0.87 -9.68
CA ARG A 31 4.92 -0.19 -10.52
C ARG A 31 5.81 0.71 -9.65
N PRO A 32 6.93 1.25 -10.16
CA PRO A 32 7.70 2.23 -9.40
C PRO A 32 6.82 3.38 -8.89
N GLY A 33 6.85 3.61 -7.57
CA GLY A 33 6.02 4.61 -6.88
C GLY A 33 4.65 4.13 -6.38
N SER A 34 4.24 2.89 -6.67
CA SER A 34 2.98 2.33 -6.16
C SER A 34 2.99 2.16 -4.64
N ILE A 35 1.81 2.34 -4.03
CA ILE A 35 1.54 2.02 -2.64
C ILE A 35 0.70 0.73 -2.61
N VAL A 36 1.31 -0.34 -2.08
CA VAL A 36 0.66 -1.64 -1.93
C VAL A 36 0.09 -1.78 -0.53
N LEU A 37 -1.24 -1.91 -0.41
CA LEU A 37 -1.90 -2.19 0.87
C LEU A 37 -1.99 -3.71 1.07
N VAL A 38 -1.51 -4.19 2.22
CA VAL A 38 -1.49 -5.61 2.57
C VAL A 38 -2.26 -5.82 3.88
N HIS A 39 -3.21 -6.76 3.89
CA HIS A 39 -3.98 -7.13 5.09
C HIS A 39 -3.54 -8.51 5.63
N PRO A 40 -2.57 -8.57 6.56
CA PRO A 40 -2.13 -9.84 7.14
C PRO A 40 -3.08 -10.35 8.25
N ASN A 41 -4.39 -10.08 8.14
CA ASN A 41 -5.40 -10.43 9.14
C ASN A 41 -6.09 -11.79 8.87
N GLY A 42 -5.62 -12.55 7.86
CA GLY A 42 -6.14 -13.86 7.50
C GLY A 42 -7.32 -13.86 6.53
N ASN A 43 -7.93 -12.70 6.25
CA ASN A 43 -9.09 -12.60 5.35
C ASN A 43 -8.71 -12.53 3.86
N GLU A 44 -7.44 -12.32 3.53
CA GLU A 44 -6.97 -12.21 2.14
C GLU A 44 -5.76 -13.12 1.84
N PRO A 45 -5.91 -14.46 1.92
CA PRO A 45 -4.80 -15.39 1.74
C PRO A 45 -4.17 -15.34 0.34
N ILE A 46 -4.94 -14.96 -0.68
CA ILE A 46 -4.44 -14.83 -2.06
C ILE A 46 -3.50 -13.63 -2.19
N GLY A 47 -3.89 -12.47 -1.65
CA GLY A 47 -3.06 -11.26 -1.66
C GLY A 47 -1.71 -11.47 -0.98
N ILE A 48 -1.70 -12.19 0.16
CA ILE A 48 -0.47 -12.55 0.87
C ILE A 48 0.43 -13.48 0.03
N LYS A 49 -0.13 -14.52 -0.59
CA LYS A 49 0.65 -15.41 -1.47
C LYS A 49 1.28 -14.65 -2.64
N LEU A 50 0.54 -13.73 -3.25
CA LEU A 50 1.05 -12.91 -4.35
C LEU A 50 2.13 -11.94 -3.87
N PHE A 51 1.92 -11.27 -2.72
CA PHE A 51 2.92 -10.40 -2.10
C PHE A 51 4.25 -11.14 -1.85
N LEU A 52 4.20 -12.32 -1.25
CA LEU A 52 5.38 -13.15 -0.99
C LEU A 52 6.07 -13.56 -2.30
N ARG A 53 5.31 -13.91 -3.34
CA ARG A 53 5.86 -14.22 -4.66
C ARG A 53 6.59 -13.02 -5.26
N LEU A 54 6.02 -11.82 -5.18
CA LEU A 54 6.63 -10.60 -5.72
C LEU A 54 7.95 -10.25 -5.02
N MET A 55 8.04 -10.48 -3.71
CA MET A 55 9.30 -10.37 -2.96
C MET A 55 10.33 -11.40 -3.42
N GLN A 56 9.94 -12.68 -3.56
CA GLN A 56 10.84 -13.75 -3.99
C GLN A 56 11.38 -13.54 -5.41
N THR A 57 10.57 -12.98 -6.31
CA THR A 57 10.96 -12.71 -7.70
C THR A 57 11.70 -11.37 -7.87
N GLY A 58 11.94 -10.62 -6.81
CA GLY A 58 12.66 -9.34 -6.85
C GLY A 58 11.87 -8.18 -7.48
N VAL A 59 10.55 -8.31 -7.63
CA VAL A 59 9.68 -7.21 -8.10
C VAL A 59 9.51 -6.18 -6.98
N MET A 60 9.43 -6.64 -5.73
CA MET A 60 9.47 -5.76 -4.57
C MET A 60 10.91 -5.62 -4.09
N PRO A 61 11.42 -4.39 -3.89
CA PRO A 61 12.77 -4.18 -3.40
C PRO A 61 12.93 -4.69 -1.97
N LEU A 62 14.08 -5.30 -1.68
CA LEU A 62 14.44 -5.79 -0.35
C LEU A 62 15.78 -5.18 0.13
N PRO A 63 15.94 -4.91 1.45
CA PRO A 63 14.91 -5.03 2.49
C PRO A 63 13.80 -3.98 2.30
N LEU A 64 12.59 -4.29 2.74
CA LEU A 64 11.54 -3.27 2.86
C LEU A 64 12.00 -2.25 3.90
N ARG A 65 12.09 -0.98 3.50
CA ARG A 65 12.51 0.10 4.37
C ARG A 65 11.30 0.87 4.89
N PRO A 66 11.28 1.24 6.18
CA PRO A 66 10.35 2.22 6.72
C PRO A 66 10.31 3.50 5.86
N ILE A 67 9.13 4.09 5.70
CA ILE A 67 8.95 5.28 4.85
C ILE A 67 9.73 6.51 5.36
N ASN A 68 10.07 6.53 6.65
CA ASN A 68 10.89 7.57 7.29
C ASN A 68 12.41 7.36 7.11
N GLU A 69 12.85 6.28 6.43
CA GLU A 69 14.27 6.07 6.06
C GLU A 69 14.62 6.58 4.66
N ALA A 70 13.65 7.12 3.91
CA ALA A 70 13.95 7.81 2.65
C ALA A 70 14.75 9.11 2.95
N PRO A 71 15.86 9.37 2.23
CA PRO A 71 16.69 10.55 2.44
C PRO A 71 15.96 11.87 2.13
#